data_AF-A5GQZ8-F1
#
_entry.id   AF-A5GQZ8-F1
#
_cell.length_a   1.000
_cell.length_b   1.000
_cell.length_c   1.000
_cell.angle_alpha   90.00
_cell.angle_beta   90.00
_cell.angle_gamma   90.00
#
_symmetry.space_group_name_H-M   'P 1'
#
loop_
_entity.id
_entity.type
_entity.pdbx_description
1 polymer ?
#
loop_
_entity_poly.entity_id
_entity_poly.type
_entity_poly.pdbx_seq_one_letter_code
_entity_poly.pdbx_strand_id
1 'polypeptide(L)'
;MSGLLQNAAAIAVVPLLTLIAGSGLAQTSPDPLAEPLTREELKPTYFAIVECARRNQEPGCLAARQLADELMDRPFVTAFCKDTAFAVTQQAKTAEMNSFERKDELVRLARDTMDLCKGKEDPRPVYGELDENKTNDNKINVLDLLN
;
A
#
# COMPACT_ATOMS: atom_id res chain seq x y z
N MET A 1 -2.20 -58.54 8.81
CA MET A 1 -2.22 -58.96 10.23
C MET A 1 -0.86 -59.54 10.56
N SER A 2 -0.40 -59.32 11.79
CA SER A 2 0.94 -59.64 12.34
C SER A 2 2.00 -58.55 12.16
N GLY A 3 2.09 -57.66 13.15
CA GLY A 3 3.28 -56.85 13.41
C GLY A 3 4.24 -57.58 14.35
N LEU A 4 5.37 -56.93 14.66
CA LEU A 4 6.01 -56.96 15.98
C LEU A 4 7.12 -55.91 16.04
N LEU A 5 7.06 -55.12 17.12
CA LEU A 5 8.02 -54.13 17.55
C LEU A 5 9.36 -54.78 17.94
N GLN A 6 10.47 -54.11 17.67
CA GLN A 6 11.71 -54.28 18.41
C GLN A 6 12.25 -52.91 18.84
N ASN A 7 12.29 -52.73 20.16
CA ASN A 7 12.98 -51.65 20.85
C ASN A 7 14.48 -51.96 20.89
N ALA A 8 15.33 -50.98 20.61
CA ALA A 8 16.70 -50.94 21.10
C ALA A 8 17.06 -49.49 21.43
N ALA A 9 17.20 -49.23 22.73
CA ALA A 9 17.83 -48.03 23.26
C ALA A 9 19.35 -48.16 23.09
N ALA A 10 20.02 -47.11 22.60
CA ALA A 10 21.46 -46.95 22.74
C ALA A 10 21.86 -45.47 22.71
N ILE A 11 22.02 -44.93 23.92
CA ILE A 11 23.14 -44.13 24.42
C ILE A 11 23.65 -42.97 23.55
N ALA A 12 23.51 -41.79 24.17
CA ALA A 12 24.02 -40.49 23.77
C ALA A 12 25.52 -40.47 23.45
N VAL A 13 25.86 -39.77 22.36
CA VAL A 13 27.14 -39.09 22.20
C VAL A 13 26.80 -37.65 21.81
N VAL A 14 27.07 -36.72 22.72
CA VAL A 14 26.94 -35.27 22.49
C VAL A 14 28.31 -34.80 21.97
N PRO A 15 28.45 -34.40 20.69
CA PRO A 15 29.55 -33.54 20.30
C PRO A 15 29.13 -32.08 20.52
N LEU A 16 29.84 -31.48 21.45
CA LEU A 16 29.82 -30.10 21.87
C LEU A 16 30.42 -29.19 20.76
N LEU A 17 29.75 -28.06 20.49
CA LEU A 17 30.20 -26.86 19.77
C LEU A 17 30.65 -26.97 18.30
N THR A 18 29.84 -26.39 17.40
CA THR A 18 30.26 -25.21 16.62
C THR A 18 29.04 -24.32 16.35
N LEU A 19 28.83 -23.31 17.20
CA LEU A 19 27.98 -22.16 16.89
C LEU A 19 28.72 -21.34 15.84
N ILE A 20 28.49 -21.65 14.56
CA ILE A 20 28.83 -20.74 13.48
C ILE A 20 27.73 -19.68 13.52
N ALA A 21 28.01 -18.58 14.22
CA ALA A 21 27.30 -17.33 14.05
C ALA A 21 27.59 -16.81 12.63
N GLY A 22 26.93 -17.44 11.65
CA GLY A 22 26.86 -16.92 10.30
C GLY A 22 25.93 -15.73 10.34
N SER A 23 26.53 -14.54 10.43
CA SER A 23 25.88 -13.26 10.12
C SER A 23 25.37 -13.35 8.69
N GLY A 24 24.16 -13.87 8.51
CA GLY A 24 23.44 -13.75 7.26
C GLY A 24 23.31 -12.27 6.99
N LEU A 25 24.03 -11.77 5.98
CA LEU A 25 23.65 -10.53 5.33
C LEU A 25 22.21 -10.74 4.90
N ALA A 26 21.27 -10.15 5.65
CA ALA A 26 19.89 -10.08 5.24
C ALA A 26 19.91 -9.34 3.90
N GLN A 27 19.81 -10.09 2.81
CA GLN A 27 19.54 -9.53 1.50
C GLN A 27 18.13 -8.97 1.60
N THR A 28 18.02 -7.67 1.88
CA THR A 28 16.75 -6.96 1.75
C THR A 28 16.35 -7.06 0.29
N SER A 29 15.51 -8.04 -0.04
CA SER A 29 14.86 -8.06 -1.35
C SER A 29 14.09 -6.74 -1.48
N PRO A 30 14.20 -6.03 -2.62
CA PRO A 30 13.40 -4.84 -2.85
C PRO A 30 11.93 -5.21 -2.63
N ASP A 31 11.23 -4.47 -1.77
CA ASP A 31 9.80 -4.64 -1.60
C ASP A 31 9.14 -4.38 -2.97
N PRO A 32 8.46 -5.37 -3.58
CA PRO A 32 7.84 -5.20 -4.89
C PRO A 32 6.73 -4.12 -4.89
N LEU A 33 6.23 -3.73 -3.72
CA LEU A 33 5.29 -2.62 -3.56
C LEU A 33 5.99 -1.26 -3.45
N ALA A 34 7.33 -1.24 -3.40
CA ALA A 34 8.14 -0.03 -3.30
C ALA A 34 8.32 0.72 -4.63
N GLU A 35 8.08 0.03 -5.74
CA GLU A 35 8.23 0.60 -7.08
C GLU A 35 6.94 1.31 -7.54
N PRO A 36 7.07 2.39 -8.34
CA PRO A 36 5.91 3.05 -8.94
C PRO A 36 5.13 2.07 -9.82
N LEU A 37 3.80 2.18 -9.80
CA LEU A 37 2.94 1.36 -10.65
C LEU A 37 3.08 1.76 -12.12
N THR A 38 3.20 0.76 -12.97
CA THR A 38 3.10 0.91 -14.42
C THR A 38 1.64 1.01 -14.85
N ARG A 39 1.43 1.52 -16.07
CA ARG A 39 0.08 1.59 -16.66
C ARG A 39 -0.53 0.21 -16.84
N GLU A 40 0.30 -0.79 -17.17
CA GLU A 40 -0.09 -2.19 -17.32
C GLU A 40 -0.64 -2.77 -16.02
N GLU A 41 -0.01 -2.47 -14.88
CA GLU A 41 -0.47 -2.92 -13.56
C GLU A 41 -1.76 -2.24 -13.11
N LEU A 42 -2.06 -1.04 -13.61
CA LEU A 42 -3.30 -0.32 -13.32
C LEU A 42 -4.50 -0.78 -14.17
N LYS A 43 -4.25 -1.49 -15.30
CA LYS A 43 -5.31 -1.91 -16.24
C LYS A 43 -6.42 -2.74 -15.58
N PRO A 44 -6.12 -3.73 -14.72
CA PRO A 44 -7.14 -4.48 -14.01
C PRO A 44 -8.09 -3.58 -13.22
N THR A 45 -7.56 -2.64 -12.42
CA THR A 45 -8.35 -1.71 -11.62
C THR A 45 -9.22 -0.82 -12.51
N TYR A 46 -8.64 -0.24 -13.56
CA TYR A 46 -9.37 0.57 -14.54
C TYR A 46 -10.56 -0.21 -15.15
N PHE A 47 -10.33 -1.42 -15.63
CA PHE A 47 -11.38 -2.21 -16.27
C PHE A 47 -12.46 -2.65 -15.30
N ALA A 48 -12.11 -2.97 -14.05
CA ALA A 48 -13.09 -3.30 -13.02
C ALA A 48 -14.01 -2.12 -12.71
N ILE A 49 -13.45 -0.91 -12.58
CA ILE A 49 -14.23 0.32 -12.36
C ILE A 49 -15.16 0.58 -13.55
N VAL A 50 -14.65 0.51 -14.78
CA VAL A 50 -15.46 0.68 -16.00
C VAL A 50 -16.55 -0.39 -16.12
N GLU A 51 -16.28 -1.63 -15.72
CA GLU A 51 -17.28 -2.69 -15.74
C GLU A 51 -18.39 -2.44 -14.71
N CYS A 52 -18.06 -1.95 -13.51
CA CYS A 52 -19.04 -1.50 -12.52
C CYS A 52 -19.89 -0.32 -13.03
N ALA A 53 -19.27 0.63 -13.74
CA ALA A 53 -19.98 1.73 -14.40
C ALA A 53 -20.96 1.19 -15.46
N ARG A 54 -20.47 0.32 -16.34
CA ARG A 54 -21.23 -0.18 -17.49
C ARG A 54 -22.38 -1.09 -17.10
N ARG A 55 -22.12 -2.10 -16.25
CA ARG A 55 -23.10 -3.13 -15.91
C ARG A 55 -23.93 -2.82 -14.68
N ASN A 56 -23.41 -2.04 -13.73
CA ASN A 56 -24.07 -1.83 -12.43
C ASN A 56 -24.46 -3.16 -11.76
N GLN A 57 -23.50 -4.10 -11.74
CA GLN A 57 -23.68 -5.43 -11.17
C GLN A 57 -22.61 -5.69 -10.13
N GLU A 58 -22.98 -6.44 -9.09
CA GLU A 58 -22.15 -6.64 -7.91
C GLU A 58 -20.78 -7.25 -8.22
N PRO A 59 -20.62 -8.25 -9.12
CA PRO A 59 -19.29 -8.81 -9.40
C PRO A 59 -18.27 -7.78 -9.91
N GLY A 60 -18.69 -6.88 -10.81
CA GLY A 60 -17.81 -5.83 -11.33
C GLY A 60 -17.53 -4.75 -10.29
N CYS A 61 -18.54 -4.37 -9.51
CA CYS A 61 -18.41 -3.37 -8.46
C CYS A 61 -17.58 -3.86 -7.27
N LEU A 62 -17.71 -5.12 -6.86
CA LEU A 62 -16.86 -5.74 -5.85
C LEU A 62 -15.39 -5.78 -6.31
N ALA A 63 -15.14 -6.24 -7.54
CA ALA A 63 -13.78 -6.28 -8.09
C ALA A 63 -13.13 -4.89 -8.13
N ALA A 64 -13.89 -3.85 -8.50
CA ALA A 64 -13.41 -2.48 -8.49
C ALA A 64 -13.00 -2.01 -7.09
N ARG A 65 -13.82 -2.33 -6.08
CA ARG A 65 -13.53 -1.97 -4.68
C ARG A 65 -12.29 -2.72 -4.15
N GLN A 66 -12.17 -4.01 -4.42
CA GLN A 66 -11.03 -4.83 -3.97
C GLN A 66 -9.71 -4.34 -4.59
N LEU A 67 -9.68 -4.13 -5.91
CA LEU A 67 -8.48 -3.64 -6.59
C LEU A 67 -8.12 -2.21 -6.19
N ALA A 68 -9.09 -1.37 -5.81
CA ALA A 68 -8.80 -0.06 -5.26
C ALA A 68 -8.25 -0.13 -3.83
N ASP A 69 -8.74 -1.07 -3.01
CA ASP A 69 -8.21 -1.34 -1.67
C ASP A 69 -6.72 -1.71 -1.72
N GLU A 70 -6.35 -2.59 -2.66
CA GLU A 70 -4.95 -2.97 -2.93
C GLU A 70 -4.05 -1.77 -3.29
N LEU A 71 -4.61 -0.72 -3.92
CA LEU A 71 -3.87 0.51 -4.21
C LEU A 71 -3.64 1.35 -2.95
N MET A 72 -4.58 1.36 -2.00
CA MET A 72 -4.45 2.09 -0.74
C MET A 72 -3.37 1.48 0.17
N ASP A 73 -3.25 0.16 0.14
CA ASP A 73 -2.24 -0.60 0.91
C ASP A 73 -0.81 -0.41 0.39
N ARG A 74 -0.63 0.23 -0.77
CA ARG A 74 0.72 0.48 -1.30
C ARG A 74 1.46 1.59 -0.53
N PRO A 75 2.74 1.36 -0.17
CA PRO A 75 3.48 2.28 0.70
C PRO A 75 3.83 3.62 0.03
N PHE A 76 4.18 3.65 -1.26
CA PHE A 76 4.71 4.86 -1.92
C PHE A 76 3.88 5.36 -3.11
N VAL A 77 2.59 5.03 -3.18
CA VAL A 77 1.70 5.76 -4.10
C VAL A 77 1.42 7.15 -3.55
N THR A 78 1.18 8.11 -4.44
CA THR A 78 0.87 9.50 -4.06
C THR A 78 -0.37 9.59 -3.17
N ALA A 79 -0.44 10.60 -2.30
CA ALA A 79 -1.66 10.94 -1.54
C ALA A 79 -2.90 11.03 -2.46
N PHE A 80 -2.76 11.67 -3.63
CA PHE A 80 -3.84 11.78 -4.63
C PHE A 80 -4.29 10.42 -5.18
N CYS A 81 -3.37 9.47 -5.36
CA CYS A 81 -3.74 8.10 -5.70
C CYS A 81 -4.56 7.44 -4.58
N LYS A 82 -4.13 7.58 -3.32
CA LYS A 82 -4.86 7.01 -2.17
C LYS A 82 -6.26 7.58 -2.04
N ASP A 83 -6.41 8.90 -2.20
CA ASP A 83 -7.71 9.56 -2.18
C ASP A 83 -8.62 9.08 -3.31
N THR A 84 -8.05 8.90 -4.52
CA THR A 84 -8.79 8.39 -5.68
C THR A 84 -9.22 6.94 -5.48
N ALA A 85 -8.32 6.09 -4.99
CA ALA A 85 -8.61 4.70 -4.66
C ALA A 85 -9.70 4.60 -3.58
N PHE A 86 -9.62 5.43 -2.53
CA PHE A 86 -10.65 5.53 -1.50
C PHE A 86 -12.00 6.02 -2.06
N ALA A 87 -12.01 6.96 -2.99
CA ALA A 87 -13.24 7.35 -3.68
C ALA A 87 -13.84 6.19 -4.46
N VAL A 88 -13.02 5.37 -5.14
CA VAL A 88 -13.50 4.16 -5.83
C VAL A 88 -14.12 3.16 -4.84
N THR A 89 -13.51 2.91 -3.67
CA THR A 89 -14.08 1.96 -2.69
C THR A 89 -15.45 2.41 -2.18
N GLN A 90 -15.65 3.72 -2.05
CA GLN A 90 -16.92 4.30 -1.61
C GLN A 90 -17.99 4.27 -2.70
N GLN A 91 -17.61 4.53 -3.96
CA GLN A 91 -18.54 4.81 -5.04
C GLN A 91 -18.85 3.60 -5.96
N ALA A 92 -17.93 2.64 -6.08
CA ALA A 92 -18.11 1.45 -6.91
C ALA A 92 -19.05 0.43 -6.25
N LYS A 93 -20.32 0.81 -6.10
CA LYS A 93 -21.41 -0.01 -5.52
C LYS A 93 -22.57 -0.10 -6.50
N THR A 94 -23.33 -1.16 -6.42
CA THR A 94 -24.57 -1.27 -7.19
C THR A 94 -25.57 -0.18 -6.77
N ALA A 95 -26.35 0.30 -7.73
CA ALA A 95 -27.43 1.27 -7.52
C ALA A 95 -28.73 0.72 -8.14
N GLU A 96 -29.88 1.22 -7.70
CA GLU A 96 -31.17 0.81 -8.28
C GLU A 96 -31.27 1.13 -9.77
N MET A 97 -30.72 2.29 -10.18
CA MET A 97 -30.65 2.71 -11.57
C MET A 97 -29.22 3.05 -11.98
N ASN A 98 -28.83 2.60 -13.18
CA ASN A 98 -27.50 2.91 -13.72
C ASN A 98 -27.51 4.26 -14.47
N SER A 99 -27.64 5.35 -13.70
CA SER A 99 -27.73 6.72 -14.19
C SER A 99 -26.48 7.16 -14.96
N PHE A 100 -26.63 8.17 -15.81
CA PHE A 100 -25.50 8.77 -16.55
C PHE A 100 -24.46 9.35 -15.58
N GLU A 101 -24.91 10.09 -14.56
CA GLU A 101 -24.04 10.71 -13.54
C GLU A 101 -23.17 9.66 -12.83
N ARG A 102 -23.76 8.54 -12.40
CA ARG A 102 -23.01 7.44 -11.77
C ARG A 102 -21.96 6.85 -12.72
N LYS A 103 -22.32 6.66 -14.00
CA LYS A 103 -21.39 6.12 -15.01
C LYS A 103 -20.23 7.07 -15.24
N ASP A 104 -20.53 8.35 -15.42
CA ASP A 104 -19.53 9.38 -15.72
C ASP A 104 -18.54 9.53 -14.56
N GLU A 105 -19.04 9.56 -13.32
CA GLU A 105 -18.21 9.65 -12.12
C GLU A 105 -17.30 8.42 -11.96
N LEU A 106 -17.81 7.20 -12.15
CA LEU A 106 -16.97 5.99 -12.11
C LEU A 106 -15.93 5.98 -13.25
N VAL A 107 -16.29 6.43 -14.46
CA VAL A 107 -15.36 6.52 -15.59
C VAL A 107 -14.30 7.62 -15.36
N ARG A 108 -14.66 8.72 -14.69
CA ARG A 108 -13.71 9.74 -14.22
C ARG A 108 -12.73 9.12 -13.23
N LEU A 109 -13.21 8.45 -12.18
CA LEU A 109 -12.35 7.77 -11.20
C LEU A 109 -11.44 6.72 -11.84
N ALA A 110 -11.92 5.99 -12.85
CA ALA A 110 -11.08 5.04 -13.59
C ALA A 110 -9.91 5.75 -14.31
N ARG A 111 -10.16 6.88 -14.98
CA ARG A 111 -9.11 7.70 -15.62
C ARG A 111 -8.16 8.28 -14.59
N ASP A 112 -8.69 8.83 -13.50
CA ASP A 112 -7.89 9.40 -12.43
C ASP A 112 -6.98 8.34 -11.79
N THR A 113 -7.47 7.09 -11.62
CA THR A 113 -6.65 5.96 -11.16
C THR A 113 -5.45 5.73 -12.09
N MET A 114 -5.66 5.76 -13.41
CA MET A 114 -4.57 5.61 -14.39
C MET A 114 -3.54 6.74 -14.34
N ASP A 115 -3.99 7.95 -14.07
CA ASP A 115 -3.13 9.13 -14.14
C ASP A 115 -2.41 9.45 -12.83
N LEU A 116 -3.04 9.18 -11.69
CA LEU A 116 -2.54 9.57 -10.37
C LEU A 116 -1.77 8.45 -9.66
N CYS A 117 -2.07 7.19 -9.96
CA CYS A 117 -1.44 6.05 -9.28
C CYS A 117 -0.13 5.57 -9.90
N LYS A 118 0.30 6.14 -11.04
CA LYS A 118 1.59 5.85 -11.66
C LYS A 118 2.79 6.55 -10.97
N GLY A 119 2.51 7.56 -10.14
CA GLY A 119 3.53 8.35 -9.45
C GLY A 119 4.00 7.68 -8.17
N LYS A 120 5.27 7.92 -7.80
CA LYS A 120 5.82 7.55 -6.51
C LYS A 120 5.96 8.77 -5.62
N GLU A 121 5.50 8.65 -4.39
CA GLU A 121 5.75 9.65 -3.34
C GLU A 121 7.14 9.43 -2.74
N ASP A 122 7.85 10.52 -2.48
CA ASP A 122 9.14 10.48 -1.79
C ASP A 122 8.89 10.03 -0.34
N PRO A 123 9.60 9.01 0.17
CA PRO A 123 9.47 8.56 1.56
C PRO A 123 9.80 9.63 2.60
N ARG A 124 10.39 10.77 2.20
CA ARG A 124 10.77 11.82 3.14
C ARG A 124 9.56 12.26 3.98
N PRO A 125 9.63 12.12 5.31
CA PRO A 125 8.57 12.60 6.18
C PRO A 125 8.45 14.12 5.99
N VAL A 126 7.21 14.60 5.84
CA VAL A 126 6.87 16.03 5.82
C VAL A 126 7.24 16.75 7.13
N TYR A 127 7.68 16.00 8.15
CA TYR A 127 8.31 16.52 9.36
C TYR A 127 9.83 16.64 9.17
N GLY A 128 10.29 17.69 8.48
CA GLY A 128 11.73 17.84 8.27
C GLY A 128 12.21 19.01 7.42
N GLU A 129 11.62 20.20 7.58
CA GLU A 129 12.27 21.45 7.17
C GLU A 129 11.94 22.57 8.18
N LEU A 130 12.11 22.26 9.46
CA LEU A 130 12.15 23.27 10.54
C LEU A 130 13.49 23.25 11.26
N ASP A 131 14.57 22.73 10.67
CA ASP A 131 15.88 22.66 11.35
C ASP A 131 17.05 22.93 10.40
N GLU A 132 16.93 23.94 9.53
CA GLU A 132 18.13 24.67 9.09
C GLU A 132 18.12 26.06 9.72
N ASN A 133 18.73 26.08 10.90
CA ASN A 133 19.35 27.20 11.59
C ASN A 133 19.82 28.32 10.64
N LYS A 134 18.93 29.27 10.34
CA LYS A 134 19.31 30.66 10.10
C LYS A 134 19.24 31.36 11.44
N THR A 135 20.41 31.57 12.05
CA THR A 135 20.61 32.57 13.08
C THR A 135 20.19 33.92 12.52
N ASN A 136 18.91 34.26 12.70
CA ASN A 136 18.44 35.63 12.56
C ASN A 136 18.37 36.18 13.99
N ASP A 137 19.32 37.06 14.29
CA ASP A 137 19.53 37.75 15.56
C ASP A 137 18.36 38.67 15.90
N ASN A 138 17.21 38.12 16.25
CA ASN A 138 16.13 38.85 16.90
C ASN A 138 15.41 37.96 17.89
N LYS A 139 16.15 37.59 18.94
CA LYS A 139 15.57 36.99 20.13
C LYS A 139 14.87 38.10 20.92
N ILE A 140 13.58 38.29 20.67
CA ILE A 140 12.74 39.12 21.55
C ILE A 140 12.83 38.49 22.95
N ASN A 141 13.37 39.24 23.89
CA ASN A 141 13.46 38.81 25.28
C ASN A 141 12.07 38.92 25.89
N VAL A 142 11.52 37.83 26.41
CA VAL A 142 10.15 37.78 26.96
C VAL A 142 9.97 38.75 28.14
N LEU A 143 11.06 39.20 28.76
CA LEU A 143 11.03 40.25 29.78
C LEU A 143 10.73 41.66 29.26
N ASP A 144 10.84 41.94 27.96
CA ASP A 144 10.51 43.26 27.39
C ASP A 144 9.00 43.42 27.09
N LEU A 145 8.19 42.37 27.30
CA LEU A 145 6.74 42.39 27.11
C LEU A 145 5.94 42.58 28.42
N LEU A 146 6.62 42.74 29.55
CA LEU A 146 6.00 42.88 30.87
C LEU A 146 6.40 44.18 31.60
N ASN A 147 6.53 45.27 30.86
CA ASN A 147 6.49 46.63 31.41
C ASN A 147 5.52 47.51 30.63
#